data_AF-A0A9D8K2Z9-F1
#
_entry.id   AF-A0A9D8K2Z9-F1
#
_cell.length_a   1.000
_cell.length_b   1.000
_cell.length_c   1.000
_cell.angle_alpha   90.00
_cell.angle_beta   90.00
_cell.angle_gamma   90.00
#
_symmetry.space_group_name_H-M   'P 1'
#
loop_
_entity.id
_entity.type
_entity.pdbx_description
1 polymer ?
#
loop_
_entity_poly.entity_id
_entity_poly.type
_entity_poly.pdbx_seq_one_letter_code
_entity_poly.pdbx_strand_id
1 'polypeptide(L)'
;MARKSQNNHYKILIGLPEIDGAVSYHQREINRALKPRLKALEYVAEASKLAEFIGGRLEWLGLREDWTIAKPIFPGVEIYFVFTRANGEAPPSLKVFYSGDRISLMKGDDLSRLALACINQMLRFVRVNNPGKHLPDICYKV
;
A
#
# COMPACT_ATOMS: atom_id res chain seq x y z
N MET A 1 -37.79 -2.37 -10.37
CA MET A 1 -36.46 -2.98 -10.60
C MET A 1 -35.61 -2.82 -9.36
N ALA A 2 -35.41 -3.91 -8.60
CA ALA A 2 -34.67 -3.91 -7.35
C ALA A 2 -33.17 -3.69 -7.61
N ARG A 3 -32.59 -2.62 -7.05
CA ARG A 3 -31.13 -2.51 -6.92
C ARG A 3 -30.72 -3.22 -5.63
N LYS A 4 -29.83 -4.18 -5.83
CA LYS A 4 -29.27 -5.13 -4.88
C LYS A 4 -28.85 -4.46 -3.57
N SER A 5 -29.15 -5.17 -2.48
CA SER A 5 -28.61 -4.95 -1.13
C SER A 5 -27.13 -4.59 -1.18
N GLN A 6 -26.79 -3.36 -0.78
CA GLN A 6 -25.45 -3.06 -0.31
C GLN A 6 -25.31 -3.73 1.06
N ASN A 7 -24.88 -5.00 1.06
CA ASN A 7 -24.29 -5.59 2.26
C ASN A 7 -22.97 -4.84 2.51
N ASN A 8 -23.06 -3.74 3.26
CA ASN A 8 -21.89 -3.01 3.73
C ASN A 8 -21.26 -3.81 4.88
N HIS A 9 -20.62 -4.94 4.56
CA HIS A 9 -19.68 -5.57 5.46
C HIS A 9 -18.52 -4.58 5.62
N TYR A 10 -18.46 -3.88 6.74
CA TYR A 10 -17.32 -3.06 7.09
C TYR A 10 -16.05 -3.91 6.99
N LYS A 11 -15.20 -3.58 6.03
CA LYS A 11 -13.92 -4.26 5.84
C LYS A 11 -13.03 -3.89 7.02
N ILE A 12 -12.63 -4.89 7.79
CA ILE A 12 -11.73 -4.70 8.92
C ILE A 12 -10.32 -4.57 8.37
N LEU A 13 -9.73 -3.38 8.51
CA LEU A 13 -8.35 -3.10 8.16
C LEU A 13 -7.53 -3.08 9.46
N ILE A 14 -6.47 -3.88 9.49
CA ILE A 14 -5.56 -3.93 10.63
C ILE A 14 -4.15 -3.55 10.21
N GLY A 15 -3.38 -2.96 11.10
CA GLY A 15 -1.95 -2.77 10.93
C GLY A 15 -1.16 -3.97 11.47
N LEU A 16 0.16 -3.86 11.42
CA LEU A 16 1.03 -4.83 12.09
C LEU A 16 0.94 -4.80 13.63
N PRO A 17 0.64 -3.69 14.33
CA PRO A 17 0.44 -3.72 15.78
C PRO A 17 -0.66 -4.68 16.26
N GLU A 18 -1.70 -4.89 15.44
CA GLU A 18 -2.77 -5.85 15.72
C GLU A 18 -2.34 -7.31 15.52
N ILE A 19 -1.23 -7.54 14.82
CA ILE A 19 -0.67 -8.88 14.50
C ILE A 19 0.52 -9.21 15.41
N ASP A 20 1.43 -8.26 15.60
CA ASP A 20 2.67 -8.42 16.38
C ASP A 20 2.55 -7.96 17.84
N GLY A 21 1.44 -7.28 18.18
CA GLY A 21 1.28 -6.56 19.44
C GLY A 21 1.70 -5.09 19.36
N ALA A 22 1.35 -4.33 20.41
CA ALA A 22 1.43 -2.86 20.43
C ALA A 22 2.80 -2.26 20.09
N VAL A 23 3.89 -2.98 20.32
CA VAL A 23 5.26 -2.58 19.97
C VAL A 23 5.74 -3.36 18.73
N SER A 24 5.01 -3.25 17.63
CA SER A 24 5.38 -3.93 16.38
C SER A 24 6.73 -3.42 15.85
N TYR A 25 7.73 -4.32 15.85
CA TYR A 25 9.02 -4.08 15.21
C TYR A 25 8.85 -3.91 13.70
N HIS A 26 8.05 -4.75 13.07
CA HIS A 26 7.84 -4.77 11.63
C HIS A 26 7.11 -3.51 11.12
N GLN A 27 6.19 -2.93 11.89
CA GLN A 27 5.60 -1.64 11.55
C GLN A 27 6.66 -0.53 11.51
N ARG A 28 7.60 -0.54 12.46
CA ARG A 28 8.70 0.44 12.50
C ARG A 28 9.66 0.25 11.33
N GLU A 29 9.92 -0.99 10.92
CA GLU A 29 10.70 -1.29 9.72
C GLU A 29 10.06 -0.75 8.45
N ILE A 30 8.76 -1.01 8.24
CA ILE A 30 8.00 -0.45 7.11
C ILE A 30 8.08 1.07 7.13
N ASN A 31 7.80 1.71 8.27
CA ASN A 31 7.81 3.17 8.38
C ASN A 31 9.19 3.75 8.05
N ARG A 32 10.27 3.12 8.52
CA ARG A 32 11.65 3.54 8.22
C ARG A 32 11.96 3.39 6.75
N ALA A 33 11.56 2.27 6.14
CA ALA A 33 11.76 2.04 4.71
C ALA A 33 10.93 3.00 3.85
N LEU A 34 9.71 3.35 4.26
CA LEU A 34 8.84 4.24 3.51
C LEU A 34 9.35 5.67 3.46
N LYS A 35 9.86 6.22 4.56
CA LYS A 35 10.32 7.63 4.63
C LYS A 35 11.07 8.14 3.38
N PRO A 36 12.16 7.49 2.92
CA PRO A 36 12.87 7.95 1.71
C PRO A 36 12.14 7.68 0.39
N ARG A 37 11.10 6.84 0.38
CA ARG A 37 10.37 6.36 -0.82
C ARG A 37 9.12 7.19 -1.13
N LEU A 38 8.57 7.90 -0.16
CA LEU A 38 7.26 8.57 -0.30
C LEU A 38 7.21 9.59 -1.45
N LYS A 39 8.26 10.41 -1.59
CA LYS A 39 8.34 11.41 -2.68
C LYS A 39 8.32 10.78 -4.08
N ALA A 40 8.83 9.55 -4.23
CA ALA A 40 8.79 8.85 -5.51
C ALA A 40 7.36 8.47 -5.90
N LEU A 41 6.51 8.12 -4.93
CA LEU A 41 5.13 7.72 -5.20
C LEU A 41 4.26 8.88 -5.69
N GLU A 42 4.68 10.12 -5.49
CA GLU A 42 4.02 11.29 -6.09
C GLU A 42 4.13 11.31 -7.62
N TYR A 43 5.08 10.58 -8.22
CA TYR A 43 5.23 10.47 -9.67
C TYR A 43 4.31 9.41 -10.30
N VAL A 44 3.48 8.73 -9.50
CA VAL A 44 2.45 7.83 -10.02
C VAL A 44 1.33 8.69 -10.62
N ALA A 45 1.27 8.79 -11.96
CA ALA A 45 0.20 9.51 -12.65
C ALA A 45 -1.09 8.68 -12.77
N GLU A 46 -0.94 7.38 -13.00
CA GLU A 46 -2.06 6.45 -13.22
C GLU A 46 -2.00 5.31 -12.19
N ALA A 47 -2.73 5.45 -11.09
CA ALA A 47 -2.74 4.47 -10.01
C ALA A 47 -3.34 3.11 -10.44
N SER A 48 -4.22 3.10 -11.45
CA SER A 48 -4.77 1.87 -12.03
C SER A 48 -3.68 1.00 -12.68
N LYS A 49 -2.79 1.61 -13.47
CA LYS A 49 -1.64 0.93 -14.07
C LYS A 49 -0.66 0.44 -13.01
N LEU A 50 -0.46 1.22 -11.95
CA LEU A 50 0.35 0.76 -10.82
C LEU A 50 -0.26 -0.46 -10.15
N ALA A 51 -1.57 -0.46 -9.91
CA ALA A 51 -2.29 -1.57 -9.32
C ALA A 51 -2.12 -2.84 -10.15
N GLU A 52 -2.35 -2.76 -11.47
CA GLU A 52 -2.13 -3.88 -12.39
C GLU A 52 -0.68 -4.37 -12.36
N PHE A 53 0.30 -3.46 -12.40
CA PHE A 53 1.72 -3.79 -12.40
C PHE A 53 2.15 -4.60 -11.18
N ILE A 54 1.58 -4.33 -10.00
CA ILE A 54 1.88 -5.08 -8.77
C ILE A 54 0.92 -6.26 -8.53
N GLY A 55 0.04 -6.58 -9.48
CA GLY A 55 -0.94 -7.67 -9.36
C GLY A 55 -2.05 -7.38 -8.34
N GLY A 56 -2.44 -6.12 -8.19
CA GLY A 56 -3.52 -5.65 -7.33
C GLY A 56 -4.66 -5.02 -8.11
N ARG A 57 -5.52 -4.31 -7.37
CA ARG A 57 -6.65 -3.52 -7.92
C ARG A 57 -6.77 -2.20 -7.19
N LEU A 58 -7.34 -1.20 -7.85
CA LEU A 58 -7.81 -0.01 -7.15
C LEU A 58 -9.02 -0.36 -6.29
N GLU A 59 -9.03 0.19 -5.09
CA GLU A 59 -10.15 0.11 -4.17
C GLU A 59 -10.23 1.42 -3.41
N TRP A 60 -11.42 1.97 -3.17
CA TRP A 60 -11.58 3.21 -2.41
C TRP A 60 -12.13 2.89 -1.03
N LEU A 61 -11.46 3.37 0.01
CA LEU A 61 -11.76 3.16 1.42
C LEU A 61 -12.41 4.39 2.08
N GLY A 62 -12.36 5.56 1.45
CA GLY A 62 -12.96 6.79 1.98
C GLY A 62 -12.15 7.44 3.12
N LEU A 63 -10.86 7.15 3.21
CA LEU A 63 -9.88 7.65 4.17
C LEU A 63 -9.15 8.92 3.68
N ARG A 64 -9.76 9.69 2.76
CA ARG A 64 -9.14 10.84 2.07
C ARG A 64 -7.86 10.46 1.32
N GLU A 65 -7.83 9.25 0.77
CA GLU A 65 -6.76 8.76 -0.09
C GLU A 65 -6.80 9.40 -1.49
N ASP A 66 -5.63 9.59 -2.08
CA ASP A 66 -5.47 9.87 -3.51
C ASP A 66 -5.58 8.60 -4.34
N TRP A 67 -5.17 7.48 -3.77
CA TRP A 67 -5.44 6.14 -4.27
C TRP A 67 -5.25 5.12 -3.17
N THR A 68 -6.00 4.02 -3.26
CA THR A 68 -5.70 2.81 -2.50
C THR A 68 -5.58 1.63 -3.46
N ILE A 69 -4.54 0.83 -3.25
CA ILE A 69 -4.32 -0.42 -3.98
C ILE A 69 -4.48 -1.59 -3.02
N ALA A 70 -5.45 -2.45 -3.32
CA ALA A 70 -5.61 -3.74 -2.66
C ALA A 70 -4.87 -4.81 -3.46
N LYS A 71 -3.99 -5.56 -2.80
CA LYS A 71 -3.21 -6.63 -3.41
C LYS A 71 -3.45 -7.95 -2.67
N PRO A 72 -4.06 -8.95 -3.32
CA PRO A 72 -4.07 -10.31 -2.80
C PRO A 72 -2.64 -10.84 -2.66
N ILE A 73 -2.34 -11.45 -1.52
CA ILE A 73 -1.02 -12.05 -1.25
C ILE A 73 -1.11 -13.54 -0.91
N PHE A 74 -2.25 -13.98 -0.39
CA PHE A 74 -2.56 -15.37 -0.09
C PHE A 74 -4.10 -15.53 -0.17
N PRO A 75 -4.64 -16.73 -0.44
CA PRO A 75 -6.09 -16.92 -0.39
C PRO A 75 -6.68 -16.46 0.94
N GLY A 76 -7.62 -15.51 0.89
CA GLY A 76 -8.22 -14.91 2.09
C GLY A 76 -7.35 -13.89 2.82
N VAL A 77 -6.29 -13.35 2.18
CA VAL A 77 -5.41 -12.32 2.77
C VAL A 77 -5.00 -11.27 1.72
N GLU A 78 -5.16 -10.00 2.08
CA GLU A 78 -4.85 -8.86 1.22
C GLU A 78 -4.04 -7.79 1.96
N ILE A 79 -3.14 -7.12 1.22
CA ILE A 79 -2.47 -5.90 1.65
C ILE A 79 -3.15 -4.70 1.00
N TYR A 80 -3.35 -3.63 1.76
CA TYR A 80 -3.89 -2.36 1.31
C TYR A 80 -2.81 -1.29 1.42
N PHE A 81 -2.51 -0.64 0.31
CA PHE A 81 -1.58 0.48 0.23
C PHE A 81 -2.38 1.75 0.02
N VAL A 82 -2.50 2.55 1.08
CA VAL A 82 -3.32 3.77 1.11
C VAL A 82 -2.40 4.96 0.99
N PHE A 83 -2.44 5.64 -0.15
CA PHE A 83 -1.58 6.78 -0.43
C PHE A 83 -2.33 8.10 -0.37
N THR A 84 -1.69 9.10 0.20
CA THR A 84 -2.14 10.49 0.18
C THR A 84 -0.95 11.35 -0.25
N ARG A 85 -1.17 12.22 -1.23
CA ARG A 85 -0.20 13.20 -1.74
C ARG A 85 0.06 14.29 -0.72
N ALA A 86 1.15 15.02 -0.91
CA ALA A 86 1.36 16.26 -0.18
C ALA A 86 0.24 17.27 -0.52
N ASN A 87 -0.24 18.01 0.48
CA ASN A 87 -1.31 19.00 0.31
C ASN A 87 -0.95 20.38 0.88
N GLY A 88 0.35 20.70 0.98
CA GLY A 88 0.85 21.95 1.56
C GLY A 88 0.94 21.97 3.09
N GLU A 89 0.08 21.21 3.77
CA GLU A 89 0.06 21.09 5.24
C GLU A 89 0.70 19.79 5.75
N ALA A 90 0.56 18.71 4.98
CA ALA A 90 1.12 17.40 5.31
C ALA A 90 2.06 16.90 4.19
N PRO A 91 3.16 16.19 4.55
CA PRO A 91 3.98 15.48 3.57
C PRO A 91 3.19 14.32 2.94
N PRO A 92 3.64 13.77 1.79
CA PRO A 92 3.00 12.59 1.23
C PRO A 92 3.10 11.42 2.22
N SER A 93 2.11 10.54 2.23
CA SER A 93 2.06 9.39 3.14
C SER A 93 1.60 8.13 2.42
N LEU A 94 2.15 6.98 2.83
CA LEU A 94 1.67 5.67 2.44
C LEU A 94 1.42 4.87 3.73
N LYS A 95 0.19 4.45 3.95
CA LYS A 95 -0.17 3.53 5.03
C LYS A 95 -0.35 2.14 4.47
N VAL A 96 0.11 1.14 5.21
CA VAL A 96 -0.02 -0.27 4.86
C VAL A 96 -0.96 -0.90 5.86
N PHE A 97 -2.06 -1.47 5.37
CA PHE A 97 -3.00 -2.24 6.16
C PHE A 97 -3.14 -3.64 5.59
N TYR A 98 -3.75 -4.52 6.37
CA TYR A 98 -4.02 -5.90 6.05
C TYR A 98 -5.48 -6.21 6.32
N SER A 99 -6.05 -7.13 5.55
CA SER A 99 -7.40 -7.63 5.77
C SER A 99 -7.52 -9.05 5.28
N GLY A 100 -8.53 -9.76 5.76
CA GLY A 100 -8.83 -11.12 5.34
C GLY A 100 -9.24 -12.02 6.51
N ASP A 101 -10.05 -13.03 6.21
CA ASP A 101 -10.51 -14.04 7.16
C ASP A 101 -9.36 -14.93 7.68
N ARG A 102 -8.26 -15.01 6.94
CA ARG A 102 -7.08 -15.82 7.27
C ARG A 102 -5.88 -15.00 7.73
N ILE A 103 -6.05 -13.71 8.01
CA ILE A 103 -4.92 -12.85 8.44
C ILE A 103 -4.27 -13.34 9.74
N SER A 104 -5.04 -13.98 10.63
CA SER A 104 -4.54 -14.58 11.88
C SER A 104 -3.55 -15.73 11.68
N LEU A 105 -3.47 -16.30 10.49
CA LEU A 105 -2.50 -17.35 10.13
C LEU A 105 -1.15 -16.77 9.70
N MET A 106 -1.06 -15.46 9.51
CA MET A 106 0.11 -14.78 8.97
C MET A 106 0.97 -14.20 10.09
N LYS A 107 2.29 -14.26 9.93
CA LYS A 107 3.24 -13.57 10.81
C LYS A 107 3.54 -12.17 10.30
N GLY A 108 3.79 -11.22 11.21
CA GLY A 108 4.14 -9.85 10.81
C GLY A 108 5.43 -9.76 10.00
N ASP A 109 6.42 -10.64 10.24
CA ASP A 109 7.65 -10.71 9.41
C ASP A 109 7.30 -11.02 7.94
N ASP A 110 6.48 -12.02 7.68
CA ASP A 110 6.06 -12.39 6.32
C ASP A 110 5.28 -11.26 5.65
N LEU A 111 4.32 -10.68 6.36
CA LEU A 111 3.49 -9.59 5.86
C LEU A 111 4.31 -8.33 5.57
N SER A 112 5.25 -7.98 6.44
CA SER A 112 6.10 -6.81 6.26
C SER A 112 7.09 -6.98 5.11
N ARG A 113 7.68 -8.17 4.94
CA ARG A 113 8.54 -8.49 3.80
C ARG A 113 7.76 -8.41 2.48
N LEU A 114 6.54 -8.95 2.44
CA LEU A 114 5.68 -8.87 1.26
C LEU A 114 5.28 -7.42 0.95
N ALA A 115 4.92 -6.63 1.96
CA ALA A 115 4.63 -5.21 1.80
C ALA A 115 5.83 -4.45 1.21
N LEU A 116 7.04 -4.65 1.76
CA LEU A 116 8.26 -4.03 1.28
C LEU A 116 8.61 -4.46 -0.15
N ALA A 117 8.43 -5.74 -0.49
CA ALA A 117 8.60 -6.22 -1.86
C ALA A 117 7.65 -5.51 -2.84
N CYS A 118 6.38 -5.34 -2.46
CA CYS A 118 5.41 -4.60 -3.27
C CYS A 118 5.81 -3.12 -3.41
N ILE A 119 6.24 -2.47 -2.33
CA ILE A 119 6.72 -1.08 -2.36
C ILE A 119 7.92 -0.94 -3.31
N ASN A 120 8.85 -1.88 -3.32
CA ASN A 120 9.96 -1.87 -4.26
C ASN A 120 9.48 -2.01 -5.72
N GLN A 121 8.46 -2.85 -5.98
CA GLN A 121 7.83 -2.92 -7.29
C GLN A 121 7.12 -1.61 -7.67
N MET A 122 6.51 -0.90 -6.72
CA MET A 122 5.94 0.43 -6.98
C MET A 122 7.01 1.44 -7.40
N LEU A 123 8.20 1.41 -6.77
CA LEU A 123 9.31 2.26 -7.19
C LEU A 123 9.84 1.90 -8.57
N ARG A 124 9.90 0.60 -8.89
CA ARG A 124 10.23 0.13 -10.24
C ARG A 124 9.22 0.65 -11.26
N PHE A 125 7.92 0.59 -10.94
CA PHE A 125 6.87 1.16 -11.79
C PHE A 125 7.09 2.66 -12.03
N VAL A 126 7.37 3.42 -10.97
CA VAL A 126 7.67 4.86 -11.06
C VAL A 126 8.84 5.10 -12.02
N ARG A 127 9.92 4.34 -11.88
CA ARG A 127 11.10 4.45 -12.75
C ARG A 127 10.77 4.20 -14.22
N VAL A 128 10.08 3.11 -14.53
CA VAL A 128 9.84 2.71 -15.94
C VAL A 128 8.76 3.54 -16.63
N ASN A 129 7.83 4.14 -15.87
CA ASN A 129 6.73 4.96 -16.42
C ASN A 129 7.00 6.47 -16.38
N ASN A 130 8.20 6.90 -15.98
CA ASN A 130 8.59 8.32 -15.99
C ASN A 130 9.94 8.53 -16.70
N PRO A 131 10.07 8.10 -17.98
CA PRO A 131 11.32 8.29 -18.73
C PRO A 131 11.67 9.77 -18.84
N GLY A 132 12.96 10.09 -18.70
CA GLY A 132 13.50 11.45 -18.82
C GLY A 132 13.20 12.38 -17.65
N LYS A 133 12.42 11.97 -16.63
CA LYS A 133 12.21 12.78 -15.43
C LYS A 133 13.36 12.62 -14.44
N HIS A 134 13.69 13.70 -13.74
CA HIS A 134 14.58 13.63 -12.58
C HIS A 134 13.80 13.04 -11.38
N LEU A 135 14.02 11.75 -11.14
CA LEU A 135 13.38 10.98 -10.07
C LEU A 135 14.25 10.97 -8.80
N PRO A 136 13.66 10.81 -7.61
CA PRO A 136 14.44 10.60 -6.39
C PRO A 136 15.40 9.41 -6.49
N ASP A 137 16.62 9.52 -5.95
CA ASP A 137 17.67 8.50 -6.01
C ASP A 137 17.22 7.09 -5.60
N ILE A 138 16.26 7.00 -4.67
CA ILE A 138 15.73 5.73 -4.18
C ILE A 138 15.13 4.87 -5.29
N CYS A 139 14.65 5.47 -6.39
CA CYS A 139 14.13 4.75 -7.57
C CYS A 139 15.22 3.94 -8.32
N TYR A 140 16.49 4.27 -8.11
CA TYR A 140 17.64 3.61 -8.74
C TYR A 140 18.36 2.63 -7.79
N LYS A 141 17.92 2.52 -6.53
CA LYS A 141 18.48 1.64 -5.50
C LYS A 141 17.62 0.40 -5.24
N VAL A 142 16.64 0.15 -6.10
CA VAL A 142 15.69 -0.98 -6.09
C VAL A 142 15.88 -1.91 -7.28
#